data_AF-A0A9E6R765-F1
#
_entry.id   AF-A0A9E6R765-F1
#
_cell.length_a   1.000
_cell.length_b   1.000
_cell.length_c   1.000
_cell.angle_alpha   90.00
_cell.angle_beta   90.00
_cell.angle_gamma   90.00
#
_symmetry.space_group_name_H-M   'P 1'
#
loop_
_entity.id
_entity.type
_entity.pdbx_description
1 polymer ?
#
loop_
_entity_poly.entity_id
_entity_poly.type
_entity_poly.pdbx_seq_one_letter_code
_entity_poly.pdbx_strand_id
1 'polypeptide(L)'
;MFDPIFSADPSFRPRWVAFTAEWSDEAEPPLYLALAELARHVVECLNAQRTENLDAIFAVVEPWHADGDAYVREAATIGMLESLQNLLGGDDRGGSAVEAWLGPESKRWWDKLDRFWAGNSDALSC
;
A
#
# COMPACT_ATOMS: atom_id res chain seq x y z
N MET A 1 10.55 8.48 -5.44
CA MET A 1 9.76 7.26 -5.17
C MET A 1 8.41 7.26 -5.87
N PHE A 2 7.58 8.31 -5.77
CA PHE A 2 6.20 8.29 -6.26
C PHE A 2 6.01 8.59 -7.76
N ASP A 3 7.04 9.09 -8.47
CA ASP A 3 6.91 9.40 -9.92
C ASP A 3 6.39 8.23 -10.78
N PRO A 4 6.83 6.97 -10.57
CA PRO A 4 6.28 5.82 -11.28
C PRO A 4 4.81 5.57 -10.97
N ILE A 5 4.32 5.87 -9.76
CA ILE A 5 2.88 5.77 -9.43
C ILE A 5 2.07 6.71 -10.31
N PHE A 6 2.55 7.92 -10.57
CA PHE A 6 1.80 8.86 -11.41
C PHE A 6 1.82 8.52 -12.90
N SER A 7 2.71 7.61 -13.30
CA SER A 7 2.73 7.02 -14.63
C SER A 7 1.80 5.81 -14.69
N ALA A 8 1.74 5.02 -13.61
CA ALA A 8 0.84 3.87 -13.45
C ALA A 8 -0.63 4.30 -13.34
N ASP A 9 -0.92 5.30 -12.51
CA ASP A 9 -2.25 5.85 -12.34
C ASP A 9 -2.21 7.37 -12.11
N PRO A 10 -2.43 8.17 -13.19
CA PRO A 10 -2.49 9.62 -13.07
C PRO A 10 -3.59 10.14 -12.14
N SER A 11 -4.64 9.34 -11.87
CA SER A 11 -5.75 9.75 -11.02
C SER A 11 -5.37 9.87 -9.54
N PHE A 12 -4.21 9.33 -9.13
CA PHE A 12 -3.66 9.54 -7.78
C PHE A 12 -3.06 10.94 -7.57
N ARG A 13 -2.70 11.66 -8.65
CA ARG A 13 -1.99 12.95 -8.56
C ARG A 13 -2.67 14.01 -7.68
N PRO A 14 -3.99 14.24 -7.75
CA PRO A 14 -4.64 15.24 -6.90
C PRO A 14 -4.49 14.93 -5.41
N ARG A 15 -4.56 13.65 -5.02
CA ARG A 15 -4.37 13.21 -3.64
C ARG A 15 -2.93 13.42 -3.19
N TRP A 16 -1.96 13.09 -4.04
CA TRP A 16 -0.55 13.37 -3.76
C TRP A 16 -0.28 14.86 -3.54
N VAL A 17 -0.83 15.73 -4.39
CA VAL A 17 -0.71 17.19 -4.24
C VAL A 17 -1.27 17.66 -2.90
N ALA A 18 -2.47 17.19 -2.53
CA ALA A 18 -3.10 17.54 -1.25
C ALA A 18 -2.23 17.08 -0.05
N PHE A 19 -1.73 15.85 -0.08
CA PHE A 19 -0.83 15.32 0.93
C PHE A 19 0.45 16.17 1.05
N THR A 20 1.11 16.48 -0.06
CA THR A 20 2.33 17.32 -0.02
C THR A 20 2.08 18.75 0.46
N ALA A 21 0.88 19.29 0.24
CA ALA A 21 0.51 20.61 0.76
C ALA A 21 0.29 20.57 2.27
N GLU A 22 -0.39 19.54 2.78
CA GLU A 22 -0.60 19.33 4.22
C GLU A 22 0.73 19.17 4.98
N TRP A 23 1.69 18.48 4.36
CA TRP A 23 3.00 18.19 4.94
C TRP A 23 4.10 19.14 4.45
N SER A 24 3.73 20.34 3.97
CA SER A 24 4.67 21.28 3.34
C SER A 24 5.72 21.88 4.28
N ASP A 25 5.43 21.90 5.59
CA ASP A 25 6.36 22.37 6.62
C ASP A 25 7.38 21.30 7.05
N GLU A 26 7.19 20.04 6.64
CA GLU A 26 8.10 18.94 6.94
C GLU A 26 9.10 18.73 5.80
N ALA A 27 10.39 18.62 6.14
CA ALA A 27 11.44 18.37 5.15
C ALA A 27 11.28 16.99 4.47
N GLU A 28 10.79 16.01 5.23
CA GLU A 28 10.51 14.65 4.77
C GLU A 28 9.15 14.21 5.33
N PRO A 29 8.07 14.30 4.53
CA PRO A 29 6.75 13.82 4.94
C PRO A 29 6.79 12.32 5.30
N PRO A 30 6.04 11.87 6.32
CA PRO A 30 6.07 10.48 6.75
C PRO A 30 5.61 9.53 5.63
N LEU A 31 6.50 8.64 5.20
CA LEU A 31 6.25 7.78 4.04
C LEU A 31 5.09 6.81 4.25
N TYR A 32 4.90 6.30 5.47
CA TYR A 32 3.78 5.40 5.76
C TYR A 32 2.42 6.11 5.61
N LEU A 33 2.33 7.42 5.88
CA LEU A 33 1.10 8.19 5.66
C LEU A 33 0.84 8.41 4.16
N ALA A 34 1.89 8.73 3.40
CA ALA A 34 1.81 8.83 1.95
C ALA A 34 1.33 7.51 1.31
N LEU A 35 1.80 6.38 1.82
CA LEU A 35 1.40 5.06 1.34
C LEU A 35 -0.01 4.68 1.81
N ALA A 36 -0.46 5.17 2.96
CA ALA A 36 -1.86 5.05 3.37
C ALA A 36 -2.82 5.84 2.46
N GLU A 37 -2.39 6.99 1.93
CA GLU A 37 -3.15 7.72 0.90
C GLU A 37 -3.31 6.89 -0.40
N LEU A 38 -2.23 6.20 -0.80
CA LEU A 38 -2.24 5.30 -1.96
C LEU A 38 -3.15 4.09 -1.72
N ALA A 39 -3.11 3.49 -0.52
CA ALA A 39 -4.00 2.38 -0.15
C ALA A 39 -5.47 2.80 -0.24
N ARG A 40 -5.83 3.97 0.30
CA ARG A 40 -7.19 4.51 0.18
C ARG A 40 -7.59 4.75 -1.28
N HIS A 41 -6.66 5.20 -2.12
CA HIS A 41 -6.91 5.40 -3.55
C HIS A 41 -7.22 4.09 -4.26
N VAL A 42 -6.46 3.02 -3.96
CA VAL A 42 -6.72 1.67 -4.48
C VAL A 42 -8.10 1.16 -4.07
N VAL A 43 -8.48 1.33 -2.79
CA VAL A 43 -9.82 0.91 -2.30
C VAL A 43 -10.94 1.67 -3.00
N GLU A 44 -10.78 2.97 -3.23
CA GLU A 44 -11.75 3.76 -4.00
C GLU A 44 -11.86 3.31 -5.45
N CYS A 45 -10.74 2.96 -6.09
CA CYS A 45 -10.71 2.37 -7.43
C CYS A 45 -11.45 1.03 -7.47
N LEU A 46 -11.21 0.13 -6.50
CA LEU A 46 -11.91 -1.15 -6.37
C LEU A 46 -13.42 -0.97 -6.20
N ASN A 47 -13.83 -0.10 -5.29
CA ASN A 47 -15.25 0.18 -5.03
C ASN A 47 -15.95 0.78 -6.26
N ALA A 48 -15.22 1.55 -7.07
CA ALA A 48 -15.69 2.09 -8.34
C ALA A 48 -15.53 1.14 -9.54
N GLN A 49 -15.06 -0.10 -9.31
CA GLN A 49 -14.72 -1.08 -10.35
C GLN A 49 -13.73 -0.59 -11.41
N ARG A 50 -12.86 0.37 -11.05
CA ARG A 50 -11.78 0.91 -11.89
C ARG A 50 -10.49 0.14 -11.62
N THR A 51 -10.37 -1.06 -12.17
CA THR A 51 -9.25 -1.96 -11.88
C THR A 51 -8.14 -1.92 -12.94
N GLU A 52 -8.31 -1.16 -14.02
CA GLU A 52 -7.43 -1.14 -15.20
C GLU A 52 -5.97 -0.77 -14.91
N ASN A 53 -5.73 0.02 -13.85
CA ASN A 53 -4.39 0.49 -13.48
C ASN A 53 -3.81 -0.24 -12.26
N LEU A 54 -4.55 -1.16 -11.63
CA LEU A 54 -4.10 -1.79 -10.38
C LEU A 54 -2.85 -2.64 -10.61
N ASP A 55 -2.79 -3.41 -11.70
CA ASP A 55 -1.57 -4.16 -12.08
C ASP A 55 -0.33 -3.24 -12.12
N ALA A 56 -0.46 -2.06 -12.71
CA ALA A 56 0.64 -1.11 -12.83
C ALA A 56 1.01 -0.47 -11.49
N ILE A 57 0.03 -0.17 -10.63
CA ILE A 57 0.28 0.35 -9.28
C ILE A 57 1.05 -0.67 -8.45
N PHE A 58 0.58 -1.91 -8.39
CA PHE A 58 1.22 -2.94 -7.57
C PHE A 58 2.59 -3.35 -8.12
N ALA A 59 2.81 -3.28 -9.44
CA ALA A 59 4.14 -3.45 -10.03
C ALA A 59 5.16 -2.37 -9.58
N VAL A 60 4.69 -1.17 -9.21
CA VAL A 60 5.54 -0.12 -8.63
C VAL A 60 5.80 -0.36 -7.13
N VAL A 61 4.83 -0.93 -6.42
CA VAL A 61 4.93 -1.21 -4.98
C VAL A 61 5.87 -2.39 -4.69
N GLU A 62 5.85 -3.43 -5.53
CA GLU A 62 6.62 -4.66 -5.31
C GLU A 62 8.14 -4.40 -5.07
N PRO A 63 8.85 -3.59 -5.89
CA PRO A 63 10.24 -3.22 -5.61
C PRO A 63 10.46 -2.50 -4.27
N TRP A 64 9.45 -1.80 -3.73
CA TRP A 64 9.57 -1.17 -2.41
C TRP A 64 9.65 -2.20 -1.29
N HIS A 65 8.97 -3.34 -1.43
CA HIS A 65 9.08 -4.46 -0.48
C HIS A 65 10.35 -5.30 -0.71
N ALA A 66 10.75 -5.50 -1.96
CA ALA A 66 11.87 -6.35 -2.34
C ALA A 66 13.24 -5.68 -2.14
N ASP A 67 13.40 -4.47 -2.66
CA ASP A 67 14.69 -3.78 -2.81
C ASP A 67 14.80 -2.49 -1.98
N GLY A 68 13.68 -2.05 -1.38
CA GLY A 68 13.66 -0.89 -0.50
C GLY A 68 14.59 -1.03 0.71
N ASP A 69 15.07 0.09 1.24
CA ASP A 69 15.73 0.07 2.55
C ASP A 69 14.73 -0.30 3.67
N ALA A 70 15.24 -0.45 4.90
CA ALA A 70 14.41 -0.85 6.03
C ALA A 70 13.20 0.07 6.24
N TYR A 71 13.38 1.39 6.08
CA TYR A 71 12.33 2.38 6.25
C TYR A 71 11.27 2.28 5.15
N VAL A 72 11.70 2.14 3.89
CA VAL A 72 10.82 1.96 2.73
C VAL A 72 10.01 0.68 2.84
N ARG A 73 10.65 -0.44 3.20
CA ARG A 73 9.98 -1.75 3.35
C ARG A 73 8.95 -1.75 4.47
N GLU A 74 9.29 -1.12 5.60
CA GLU A 74 8.37 -0.94 6.71
C GLU A 74 7.19 -0.06 6.30
N ALA A 75 7.44 1.09 5.68
CA ALA A 75 6.39 1.97 5.20
C ALA A 75 5.50 1.32 4.13
N ALA A 76 6.05 0.50 3.23
CA ALA A 76 5.27 -0.28 2.27
C ALA A 76 4.44 -1.36 2.94
N THR A 77 4.89 -1.93 4.05
CA THR A 77 4.11 -2.93 4.80
C THR A 77 2.98 -2.26 5.59
N ILE A 78 3.31 -1.29 6.45
CA ILE A 78 2.37 -0.63 7.35
C ILE A 78 1.49 0.37 6.58
N GLY A 79 2.12 1.26 5.81
CA GLY A 79 1.41 2.30 5.09
C GLY A 79 0.52 1.76 3.98
N MET A 80 1.00 0.79 3.19
CA MET A 80 0.22 0.24 2.07
C MET A 80 -0.58 -1.00 2.46
N LEU A 81 0.08 -2.12 2.78
CA LEU A 81 -0.61 -3.41 2.94
C LEU A 81 -1.55 -3.45 4.16
N GLU A 82 -1.08 -3.00 5.32
CA GLU A 82 -1.90 -2.96 6.53
C GLU A 82 -3.10 -2.01 6.36
N SER A 83 -2.89 -0.83 5.76
CA SER A 83 -3.98 0.08 5.42
C SER A 83 -5.02 -0.57 4.50
N LEU A 84 -4.59 -1.31 3.48
CA LEU A 84 -5.51 -2.05 2.59
C LEU A 84 -6.34 -3.06 3.37
N GLN A 85 -5.72 -3.87 4.25
CA GLN A 85 -6.44 -4.85 5.07
C GLN A 85 -7.46 -4.18 6.00
N ASN A 86 -7.07 -3.09 6.66
CA ASN A 86 -7.92 -2.31 7.54
C ASN A 86 -9.12 -1.70 6.79
N LEU A 87 -8.89 -1.15 5.59
CA LEU A 87 -9.93 -0.50 4.79
C LEU A 87 -10.90 -1.50 4.13
N LEU A 88 -10.40 -2.68 3.74
CA LEU A 88 -11.20 -3.74 3.14
C LEU A 88 -11.97 -4.58 4.17
N GLY A 89 -11.77 -4.31 5.47
CA GLY A 89 -12.62 -4.78 6.54
C GLY A 89 -12.14 -6.01 7.31
N GLY A 90 -10.86 -6.39 7.19
CA GLY A 90 -10.15 -7.32 8.09
C GLY A 90 -10.66 -8.77 8.25
N ASP A 91 -11.92 -9.06 7.92
CA ASP A 91 -12.56 -10.37 8.01
C ASP A 91 -12.60 -11.06 6.63
N ASP A 92 -12.73 -12.40 6.65
CA ASP A 92 -12.69 -13.43 5.59
C ASP A 92 -13.21 -13.11 4.16
N ARG A 93 -13.82 -11.95 3.92
CA ARG A 93 -14.33 -11.50 2.62
C ARG A 93 -13.55 -10.34 1.99
N GLY A 94 -12.78 -9.58 2.78
CA GLY A 94 -12.06 -8.38 2.32
C GLY A 94 -10.60 -8.62 1.93
N GLY A 95 -9.94 -9.59 2.59
CA GLY A 95 -8.50 -9.85 2.42
C GLY A 95 -8.11 -10.29 0.99
N SER A 96 -8.99 -11.00 0.30
CA SER A 96 -8.70 -11.53 -1.04
C SER A 96 -8.90 -10.52 -2.18
N ALA A 97 -9.46 -9.34 -1.90
CA ALA A 97 -9.87 -8.42 -2.95
C ALA A 97 -8.67 -7.90 -3.76
N VAL A 98 -7.50 -7.73 -3.15
CA VAL A 98 -6.29 -7.21 -3.79
C VAL A 98 -5.21 -8.25 -4.07
N GLU A 99 -5.35 -9.47 -3.56
CA GLU A 99 -4.32 -10.50 -3.64
C GLU A 99 -3.89 -10.83 -5.07
N ALA A 100 -4.81 -10.72 -6.03
CA ALA A 100 -4.54 -10.98 -7.44
C ALA A 100 -3.48 -10.05 -8.05
N TRP A 101 -3.28 -8.85 -7.47
CA TRP A 101 -2.30 -7.87 -7.95
C TRP A 101 -1.00 -7.88 -7.16
N LEU A 102 -0.94 -8.57 -6.01
CA LEU A 102 0.26 -8.58 -5.19
C LEU A 102 1.39 -9.33 -5.90
N GLY A 103 2.55 -8.68 -6.00
CA GLY A 103 3.80 -9.34 -6.36
C GLY A 103 4.26 -10.31 -5.26
N PRO A 104 5.27 -11.14 -5.52
CA PRO A 104 5.68 -12.21 -4.61
C PRO A 104 6.15 -11.72 -3.25
N GLU A 105 6.92 -10.63 -3.16
CA GLU A 105 7.39 -10.11 -1.87
C GLU A 105 6.27 -9.33 -1.16
N SER A 106 5.47 -8.51 -1.85
CA SER A 106 4.28 -7.89 -1.25
C SER A 106 3.32 -8.94 -0.70
N LYS A 107 3.09 -10.05 -1.42
CA LYS A 107 2.26 -11.17 -0.97
C LYS A 107 2.85 -11.86 0.27
N ARG A 108 4.17 -12.05 0.32
CA ARG A 108 4.83 -12.60 1.51
C ARG A 108 4.60 -11.75 2.76
N TRP A 109 4.61 -10.43 2.62
CA TRP A 109 4.32 -9.51 3.73
C TRP A 109 2.83 -9.46 4.08
N TRP A 110 1.95 -9.53 3.08
CA TRP A 110 0.51 -9.69 3.28
C TRP A 110 0.20 -10.93 4.14
N ASP A 111 0.77 -12.08 3.80
CA ASP A 111 0.58 -13.33 4.56
C ASP A 111 1.19 -13.28 5.98
N LYS A 112 2.19 -12.42 6.20
CA LYS A 112 2.71 -12.16 7.55
C LYS A 112 1.73 -11.31 8.36
N LEU A 113 1.16 -10.27 7.76
CA LEU A 113 0.13 -9.44 8.40
C LEU A 113 -1.13 -10.27 8.72
N ASP A 114 -1.58 -11.12 7.82
CA ASP A 114 -2.73 -12.02 8.08
C ASP A 114 -2.47 -12.91 9.30
N ARG A 115 -1.27 -13.47 9.42
CA ARG A 115 -0.87 -14.26 10.60
C ARG A 115 -0.80 -13.42 11.87
N PHE A 116 -0.33 -12.18 11.77
CA PHE A 116 -0.30 -11.24 12.88
C PHE A 116 -1.72 -10.96 13.40
N TRP A 117 -2.67 -10.65 12.50
CA TRP A 117 -4.07 -10.45 12.86
C TRP A 117 -4.74 -11.71 13.41
N ALA A 118 -4.35 -12.89 12.96
CA ALA A 118 -4.79 -14.17 13.51
C ALA A 118 -4.22 -14.49 14.92
N GLY A 119 -3.47 -13.56 15.54
CA GLY A 119 -2.97 -13.67 16.90
C GLY A 119 -1.53 -14.15 17.04
N ASN A 120 -0.79 -14.31 15.93
CA ASN A 120 0.64 -14.58 15.97
C ASN A 120 1.42 -13.24 16.02
N SER A 121 1.58 -12.68 17.22
CA SER A 121 2.26 -11.40 17.44
C SER A 121 3.69 -11.33 16.90
N ASP A 122 4.35 -12.48 16.73
CA ASP A 122 5.74 -12.57 16.27
C ASP A 122 5.84 -12.76 14.74
N ALA A 123 4.72 -12.79 14.01
CA ALA A 123 4.71 -13.02 12.56
C ALA A 123 5.42 -11.93 11.74
N LEU A 124 5.50 -10.71 12.29
CA LEU A 124 6.21 -9.58 11.68
C LEU A 124 7.68 -9.51 12.10
N SER A 125 8.09 -10.28 13.11
CA SER A 125 9.50 -10.41 13.49
C SER A 125 10.27 -11.13 12.37
N CYS A 126 11.41 -10.57 11.97
CA CYS A 126 12.34 -11.20 11.04
C CYS A 126 13.39 -12.01 11.79
#